data_AF-A0A2N4YCG1-F1
#
_entry.id   AF-A0A2N4YCG1-F1
#
_cell.length_a   1.000
_cell.length_b   1.000
_cell.length_c   1.000
_cell.angle_alpha   90.00
_cell.angle_beta   90.00
_cell.angle_gamma   90.00
#
_symmetry.space_group_name_H-M   'P 1'
#
loop_
_entity.id
_entity.type
_entity.pdbx_description
1 polymer ?
#
loop_
_entity_poly.entity_id
_entity_poly.type
_entity_poly.pdbx_seq_one_letter_code
_entity_poly.pdbx_strand_id
1 'polypeptide(L)'
;MSDPNMKEFYNRVVRIEQAHSMGYGFEAEGTLGRSFYRRTPVRRRPVFRIGVFLICFCFGMKGAIHYNMGAESYDRRVAEIEARGGLDAVQGFLMRSEPVTRLISHGIGVVIERSRT
;
A
#
# COMPACT_ATOMS: atom_id res chain seq x y z
N MET A 1 68.53 2.57 -19.85
CA MET A 1 67.67 3.73 -19.51
C MET A 1 66.23 3.34 -19.81
N SER A 2 65.35 3.32 -18.81
CA SER A 2 63.92 3.15 -19.05
C SER A 2 63.41 4.34 -19.84
N ASP A 3 62.81 4.12 -21.00
CA ASP A 3 62.20 5.19 -21.80
C ASP A 3 61.16 5.93 -20.93
N PRO A 4 61.37 7.23 -20.62
CA PRO A 4 60.44 8.00 -19.81
C PRO A 4 59.03 8.04 -20.41
N ASN A 5 58.93 7.97 -21.74
CA ASN A 5 57.65 7.97 -22.46
C ASN A 5 56.84 6.70 -22.19
N MET A 6 57.51 5.54 -22.13
CA MET A 6 56.88 4.28 -21.79
C MET A 6 56.32 4.28 -20.37
N LYS A 7 57.08 4.83 -19.41
CA LYS A 7 56.62 4.95 -18.02
C LYS A 7 55.37 5.83 -17.92
N GLU A 8 55.33 6.93 -18.67
CA GLU A 8 54.17 7.82 -18.69
C GLU A 8 52.94 7.15 -19.32
N PHE A 9 53.14 6.38 -20.40
CA PHE A 9 52.08 5.61 -21.04
C PHE A 9 51.45 4.61 -20.06
N TYR A 10 52.25 3.79 -19.38
CA TYR A 10 51.72 2.82 -18.40
C TYR A 10 50.99 3.49 -17.24
N ASN A 11 51.47 4.63 -16.75
CA ASN A 11 50.77 5.40 -15.71
C ASN A 11 49.40 5.92 -16.17
N ARG A 12 49.22 6.21 -17.47
CA ARG A 12 47.92 6.61 -18.02
C ARG A 12 46.98 5.40 -18.10
N VAL A 13 47.47 4.25 -18.56
CA VAL A 13 46.69 3.00 -18.64
C VAL A 13 46.20 2.59 -17.25
N VAL A 14 47.07 2.58 -16.23
CA VAL A 14 46.69 2.24 -14.85
C VAL A 14 45.58 3.15 -14.33
N ARG A 15 45.64 4.46 -14.62
CA ARG A 15 44.57 5.40 -14.21
C ARG A 15 43.23 5.10 -14.89
N ILE A 16 43.26 4.72 -16.17
CA ILE A 16 42.05 4.36 -16.93
C ILE A 16 41.46 3.05 -16.37
N GLU A 17 42.30 2.04 -16.14
CA GLU A 17 41.86 0.76 -15.57
C GLU A 17 41.31 0.92 -14.15
N GLN A 18 41.95 1.76 -13.33
CA GLN A 18 41.47 2.06 -11.99
C GLN A 18 40.10 2.75 -12.04
N ALA A 19 39.92 3.75 -12.91
CA ALA A 19 38.63 4.41 -13.11
C ALA A 19 37.55 3.43 -13.59
N HIS A 20 37.89 2.55 -14.53
CA HIS A 20 36.99 1.52 -15.04
C HIS A 20 36.59 0.50 -13.95
N SER A 21 37.54 0.08 -13.10
CA SER A 21 37.27 -0.84 -11.98
C SER A 21 36.34 -0.25 -10.92
N MET A 22 36.36 1.07 -10.73
CA MET A 22 35.45 1.80 -9.85
C MET A 22 34.06 2.03 -10.47
N GLY A 23 33.85 1.57 -11.71
CA GLY A 23 32.56 1.66 -12.40
C GLY A 23 32.29 2.99 -13.09
N TYR A 24 33.29 3.89 -13.15
CA TYR A 24 33.19 5.12 -13.94
C TYR A 24 33.08 4.78 -15.43
N GLY A 25 31.99 5.22 -16.05
CA GLY A 25 31.81 5.16 -17.50
C GLY A 25 32.40 6.41 -18.14
N PHE A 26 33.18 6.23 -19.21
CA PHE A 26 33.53 7.34 -20.10
C PHE A 26 32.31 7.65 -20.97
N GLU A 27 31.41 8.46 -20.44
CA GLU A 27 30.24 8.94 -21.18
C GLU A 27 30.64 10.22 -21.89
N ALA A 28 30.64 10.20 -23.23
CA ALA A 28 30.81 11.41 -24.01
C ALA A 28 29.54 12.27 -23.90
N GLU A 29 29.70 13.59 -23.95
CA GLU A 29 28.58 14.54 -23.95
C GLU A 29 27.61 14.19 -25.10
N GLY A 30 26.36 13.87 -24.78
CA GLY A 30 25.34 13.43 -25.75
C GLY A 30 25.19 11.91 -25.93
N THR A 31 25.96 11.08 -25.22
CA THR A 31 25.78 9.62 -25.24
C THR A 31 24.87 9.12 -24.11
N LEU A 32 24.20 8.00 -24.33
CA LEU A 32 23.35 7.37 -23.31
C LEU A 32 24.20 6.83 -22.16
N GLY A 33 24.06 7.44 -21.00
CA GLY A 33 24.80 7.05 -19.80
C GLY A 33 24.36 5.72 -19.18
N ARG A 34 25.23 5.13 -18.35
CA ARG A 34 25.01 3.88 -17.61
C ARG A 34 23.81 4.00 -16.65
N SER A 35 23.46 5.21 -16.24
CA SER A 35 22.25 5.53 -15.47
C SER A 35 20.96 5.27 -16.25
N PHE A 36 20.98 5.31 -17.59
CA PHE A 36 19.86 4.97 -18.45
C PHE A 36 19.53 3.46 -18.43
N TYR A 37 20.55 2.61 -18.25
CA TYR A 37 20.38 1.16 -18.14
C TYR A 37 20.04 0.70 -16.72
N ARG A 38 20.20 1.56 -15.71
CA ARG A 38 19.81 1.24 -14.33
C ARG A 38 18.31 1.43 -14.21
N ARG A 39 17.57 0.31 -14.23
CA ARG A 39 16.13 0.32 -13.93
C ARG A 39 15.88 1.07 -12.63
N THR A 40 15.16 2.18 -12.70
CA THR A 40 14.65 2.88 -11.53
C THR A 40 13.86 1.87 -10.70
N PRO A 41 14.16 1.68 -9.40
CA PRO A 41 13.43 0.73 -8.59
C PRO A 41 11.95 1.12 -8.61
N VAL A 42 11.11 0.25 -9.15
CA VAL A 42 9.66 0.47 -9.17
C VAL A 42 9.20 0.48 -7.72
N ARG A 43 8.94 1.67 -7.17
CA ARG A 43 8.43 1.84 -5.81
C ARG A 43 7.04 1.20 -5.77
N ARG A 44 6.96 -0.02 -5.22
CA ARG A 44 5.69 -0.72 -5.04
C ARG A 44 4.79 0.17 -4.19
N ARG A 45 3.71 0.67 -4.78
CA ARG A 45 2.71 1.44 -4.04
C ARG A 45 2.10 0.52 -2.97
N PRO A 46 1.80 1.02 -1.76
CA PRO A 46 1.32 0.20 -0.66
C PRO A 46 -0.18 -0.13 -0.82
N VAL A 47 -0.56 -0.73 -1.96
CA VAL A 47 -1.95 -1.11 -2.29
C VAL A 47 -2.54 -2.01 -1.19
N PHE A 48 -1.72 -2.88 -0.62
CA PHE A 48 -2.11 -3.72 0.52
C PHE A 48 -2.56 -2.89 1.74
N ARG A 49 -1.84 -1.81 2.09
CA ARG A 49 -2.20 -0.98 3.24
C ARG A 49 -3.53 -0.25 3.02
N ILE A 50 -3.76 0.21 1.79
CA ILE A 50 -5.01 0.84 1.40
C ILE A 50 -6.16 -0.17 1.49
N GLY A 51 -5.95 -1.40 1.00
CA GLY A 51 -6.96 -2.48 1.10
C GLY A 51 -7.32 -2.81 2.54
N VAL A 52 -6.34 -2.98 3.42
CA VAL A 52 -6.58 -3.24 4.86
C VAL A 52 -7.35 -2.09 5.50
N PHE A 53 -6.95 -0.84 5.22
CA PHE A 53 -7.65 0.33 5.76
C PHE A 53 -9.13 0.37 5.33
N LEU A 54 -9.42 0.15 4.05
CA LEU A 54 -10.78 0.15 3.53
C LEU A 54 -11.63 -0.95 4.16
N ILE A 55 -11.08 -2.15 4.34
CA ILE A 55 -11.76 -3.26 5.01
C ILE A 55 -12.11 -2.87 6.44
N CYS A 56 -11.13 -2.38 7.22
CA CYS A 56 -11.36 -1.93 8.59
C CYS A 56 -12.40 -0.80 8.67
N PHE A 57 -12.35 0.15 7.73
CA PHE A 57 -13.29 1.26 7.68
C PHE A 57 -14.73 0.79 7.39
N CYS A 58 -14.92 -0.10 6.43
CA CYS A 58 -16.24 -0.66 6.10
C CYS A 58 -16.86 -1.41 7.29
N PHE A 59 -16.10 -2.29 7.94
CA PHE A 59 -16.59 -3.03 9.11
C PHE A 59 -16.80 -2.10 10.32
N GLY A 60 -15.91 -1.14 10.54
CA GLY A 60 -16.03 -0.14 11.60
C GLY A 60 -17.30 0.71 11.45
N MET A 61 -17.54 1.25 10.25
CA MET A 61 -18.74 2.02 9.94
C MET A 61 -20.01 1.18 10.10
N LYS A 62 -20.02 -0.04 9.55
CA LYS A 62 -21.16 -0.95 9.67
C LYS A 62 -21.47 -1.28 11.13
N GLY A 63 -20.45 -1.53 11.95
CA GLY A 63 -20.59 -1.77 13.39
C GLY A 63 -21.08 -0.55 14.17
N ALA A 64 -20.65 0.66 13.80
CA ALA A 64 -21.12 1.90 14.40
C ALA A 64 -22.60 2.17 14.07
N ILE A 65 -23.03 1.91 12.83
CA ILE A 65 -24.45 2.00 12.43
C ILE A 65 -25.27 0.98 13.22
N HIS A 66 -24.80 -0.27 13.31
CA HIS A 66 -25.47 -1.32 14.07
C HIS A 66 -25.60 -0.95 15.56
N TYR A 67 -24.57 -0.37 16.17
CA TYR A 67 -24.61 0.10 17.55
C TYR A 67 -25.62 1.24 17.74
N ASN A 68 -25.63 2.23 16.83
CA ASN A 68 -26.49 3.40 16.96
C ASN A 68 -27.98 3.07 16.73
N MET A 69 -28.28 2.18 15.78
CA MET A 69 -29.65 1.73 15.48
C MET A 69 -30.15 0.70 16.48
N GLY A 70 -29.27 -0.13 17.05
CA GLY A 70 -29.64 -1.30 17.81
C GLY A 70 -29.95 -2.51 16.91
N ALA A 71 -29.75 -3.71 17.44
CA ALA A 71 -29.77 -4.95 16.66
C ALA A 71 -31.12 -5.20 15.95
N GLU A 72 -32.24 -5.05 16.66
CA GLU A 72 -33.56 -5.37 16.12
C GLU A 72 -33.98 -4.42 14.98
N SER A 73 -33.72 -3.12 15.14
CA SER A 73 -34.11 -2.13 14.13
C SER A 73 -33.21 -2.21 12.89
N TYR A 74 -31.94 -2.58 13.06
CA TYR A 74 -31.01 -2.82 11.96
C TYR A 74 -31.43 -4.03 11.14
N ASP A 75 -31.68 -5.18 11.78
CA ASP A 75 -32.09 -6.40 11.09
C ASP A 75 -33.44 -6.22 10.37
N ARG A 76 -34.39 -5.45 10.94
CA ARG A 76 -35.65 -5.10 10.26
C ARG A 76 -35.42 -4.30 8.98
N ARG A 77 -34.55 -3.30 9.00
CA ARG A 77 -34.20 -2.49 7.81
C ARG A 77 -33.50 -3.33 6.74
N VAL A 78 -32.63 -4.24 7.13
CA VAL A 78 -31.98 -5.16 6.19
C VAL A 78 -33.01 -6.05 5.52
N ALA A 79 -33.97 -6.60 6.28
CA ALA A 79 -35.06 -7.41 5.73
C ALA A 79 -35.96 -6.61 4.76
N GLU A 80 -36.25 -5.34 5.08
CA GLU A 80 -36.99 -4.45 4.17
C GLU A 80 -36.23 -4.16 2.86
N ILE A 81 -34.90 -4.08 2.91
CA ILE A 81 -34.04 -3.90 1.72
C ILE A 81 -34.04 -5.18 0.89
N GLU A 82 -33.86 -6.34 1.51
CA GLU A 82 -33.91 -7.64 0.81
C GLU A 82 -35.28 -7.86 0.14
N ALA A 83 -36.37 -7.44 0.79
CA ALA A 83 -37.73 -7.59 0.28
C ALA A 83 -38.02 -6.76 -0.98
N ARG A 84 -37.25 -5.69 -1.28
CA ARG A 84 -37.42 -4.87 -2.50
C ARG A 84 -36.92 -5.57 -3.76
N GLY A 85 -36.05 -6.57 -3.62
CA GLY A 85 -35.55 -7.38 -4.73
C GLY A 85 -34.60 -6.64 -5.69
N GLY A 86 -34.13 -7.35 -6.73
CA GLY A 86 -33.20 -6.80 -7.71
C GLY A 86 -31.80 -6.53 -7.14
N LEU A 87 -31.23 -5.36 -7.42
CA LEU A 87 -29.93 -4.95 -6.87
C LEU A 87 -29.98 -4.76 -5.34
N ASP A 88 -31.16 -4.44 -4.79
CA ASP A 88 -31.35 -4.26 -3.36
C ASP A 88 -31.18 -5.58 -2.60
N ALA A 89 -31.44 -6.74 -3.23
CA ALA A 89 -31.17 -8.03 -2.62
C ALA A 89 -29.67 -8.27 -2.36
N VAL A 90 -28.79 -7.78 -3.25
CA VAL A 90 -27.34 -7.86 -3.08
C VAL A 90 -26.88 -6.93 -1.97
N GLN A 91 -27.47 -5.73 -1.90
CA GLN A 91 -27.21 -4.78 -0.81
C GLN A 91 -27.65 -5.35 0.54
N GLY A 92 -28.84 -5.95 0.61
CA GLY A 92 -29.37 -6.57 1.81
C GLY A 92 -28.50 -7.72 2.29
N PHE A 93 -28.08 -8.60 1.36
CA PHE A 93 -27.12 -9.66 1.64
C PHE A 93 -25.81 -9.12 2.21
N LEU A 94 -25.25 -8.04 1.62
CA LEU A 94 -24.02 -7.40 2.09
C LEU A 94 -24.19 -6.74 3.48
N MET A 95 -25.39 -6.24 3.78
CA MET A 95 -25.69 -5.53 5.02
C MET A 95 -26.09 -6.45 6.18
N ARG A 96 -26.32 -7.74 5.95
CA ARG A 96 -26.65 -8.70 7.01
C ARG A 96 -25.69 -8.62 8.21
N SER A 97 -26.22 -8.72 9.43
CA SER A 97 -25.40 -8.58 10.65
C SER A 97 -24.45 -9.78 10.81
N GLU A 98 -23.21 -9.62 10.34
CA GLU A 98 -22.16 -10.62 10.48
C GLU A 98 -21.56 -10.62 11.89
N PRO A 99 -20.94 -11.74 12.35
CA PRO A 99 -20.31 -11.82 13.67
C PRO A 99 -19.32 -10.68 13.95
N VAL A 100 -18.55 -10.28 12.93
CA VAL A 100 -17.59 -9.16 13.00
C VAL A 100 -18.31 -7.83 13.30
N THR A 101 -19.46 -7.58 12.68
CA THR A 101 -20.24 -6.35 12.89
C THR A 101 -20.77 -6.27 14.32
N ARG A 102 -21.25 -7.39 14.87
CA ARG A 102 -21.74 -7.47 16.26
C ARG A 102 -20.61 -7.30 17.28
N LEU A 103 -19.44 -7.89 17.04
CA LEU A 103 -18.27 -7.72 17.89
C LEU A 103 -17.81 -6.26 17.94
N ILE A 104 -17.77 -5.57 16.80
CA ILE A 104 -17.42 -4.14 16.73
C ILE A 104 -18.46 -3.30 17.47
N SER A 105 -19.75 -3.56 17.24
CA SER A 105 -20.85 -2.86 17.92
C SER A 105 -20.75 -3.00 19.45
N HIS A 106 -20.49 -4.21 19.95
CA HIS A 106 -20.26 -4.45 21.38
C HIS A 106 -19.02 -3.72 21.90
N GLY A 107 -17.90 -3.78 21.17
CA GLY A 107 -16.67 -3.06 21.52
C GLY A 107 -16.86 -1.55 21.63
N ILE A 108 -17.64 -0.96 20.72
CA ILE A 108 -18.00 0.47 20.77
C ILE A 108 -18.76 0.79 22.06
N GLY A 109 -19.72 -0.05 22.45
CA GLY A 109 -20.46 0.10 23.70
C GLY A 109 -19.54 0.15 24.92
N VAL A 110 -18.64 -0.82 25.04
CA VAL A 110 -17.66 -0.90 26.14
C VAL A 110 -16.77 0.35 26.20
N VAL A 111 -16.30 0.85 25.05
CA VAL A 111 -15.46 2.06 25.00
C VAL A 111 -16.22 3.30 25.43
N ILE A 112 -17.48 3.45 24.98
CA ILE A 112 -18.32 4.59 25.35
C ILE A 112 -18.64 4.57 26.84
N GLU A 113 -18.96 3.40 27.39
CA GLU A 113 -19.29 3.22 28.81
C GLU A 113 -18.08 3.54 29.70
N ARG A 114 -16.89 3.09 29.28
CA ARG A 114 -15.61 3.44 29.94
C ARG A 114 -15.26 4.92 29.84
N SER A 115 -15.68 5.62 28.78
CA SER A 115 -15.45 7.06 28.64
C SER A 115 -16.38 7.92 29.49
N ARG A 116 -17.48 7.34 30.00
CA ARG A 116 -18.46 8.02 30.85
C ARG A 116 -18.20 7.85 32.35
N THR A 117 -17.30 6.93 32.71
CA THR A 117 -16.82 6.71 34.09
C THR A 117 -15.56 7.53 34.34
#